data_AF-A0A401MKR4-F1
#
_entry.id   AF-A0A401MKR4-F1
#
_cell.length_a   1.000
_cell.length_b   1.000
_cell.length_c   1.000
_cell.angle_alpha   90.00
_cell.angle_beta   90.00
_cell.angle_gamma   90.00
#
_symmetry.space_group_name_H-M   'P 1'
#
loop_
_entity.id
_entity.type
_entity.pdbx_description
1 polymer ?
#
loop_
_entity_poly.entity_id
_entity_poly.type
_entity_poly.pdbx_seq_one_letter_code
_entity_poly.pdbx_strand_id
1 'polypeptide(L)'
;MVAEFPTADLPPIETAYWLIKPRSLVRGSWEEAKEAAAWLGETLAEYAPRFASERDRDTTRLAELVNTAAEQLHSGADVSHGFYLERPSYLSLAVVTCSPNRAIPELACPVA
;
A
#
# COMPACT_ATOMS: atom_id res chain seq x y z
N MET A 1 -11.62 12.68 -21.17
CA MET A 1 -12.08 13.40 -19.97
C MET A 1 -11.08 13.10 -18.87
N VAL A 2 -10.37 14.11 -18.36
CA VAL A 2 -9.40 13.93 -17.27
C VAL A 2 -10.20 13.64 -16.00
N ALA A 3 -10.01 12.48 -15.38
CA ALA A 3 -10.64 12.20 -14.09
C ALA A 3 -10.08 13.18 -13.05
N GLU A 4 -10.95 13.82 -12.27
CA GLU A 4 -10.52 14.63 -11.13
C GLU A 4 -9.84 13.73 -10.10
N PHE A 5 -8.78 14.26 -9.47
CA PHE A 5 -7.92 13.49 -8.58
C PHE A 5 -8.67 12.64 -7.54
N PRO A 6 -9.76 13.09 -6.87
CA PRO A 6 -10.50 12.24 -5.93
C PRO A 6 -10.99 10.92 -6.52
N THR A 7 -11.26 10.88 -7.83
CA THR A 7 -11.80 9.71 -8.54
C THR A 7 -10.77 8.94 -9.36
N ALA A 8 -9.58 9.50 -9.55
CA ALA A 8 -8.50 8.84 -10.28
C ALA A 8 -7.85 7.74 -9.42
N ASP A 9 -7.65 6.56 -10.02
CA ASP A 9 -6.88 5.43 -9.46
C ASP A 9 -5.36 5.66 -9.60
N LEU A 10 -4.94 6.92 -9.39
CA LEU A 10 -3.55 7.34 -9.39
C LEU A 10 -3.08 7.56 -7.95
N PRO A 11 -1.87 7.07 -7.60
CA PRO A 11 -1.33 7.28 -6.28
C PRO A 11 -1.14 8.78 -6.01
N PRO A 12 -1.49 9.25 -4.80
CA PRO A 12 -1.26 10.61 -4.37
C PRO A 12 0.24 10.89 -4.19
N ILE A 13 0.60 12.19 -4.12
CA ILE A 13 1.96 12.60 -3.77
C ILE A 13 2.29 12.20 -2.33
N GLU A 14 1.36 12.44 -1.39
CA GLU A 14 1.46 11.95 -0.02
C GLU A 14 0.48 10.79 0.17
N THR A 15 0.97 9.64 0.63
CA THR A 15 0.19 8.41 0.78
C THR A 15 -1.09 8.60 1.60
N ALA A 16 -1.07 9.43 2.63
CA ALA A 16 -2.23 9.69 3.50
C ALA A 16 -3.45 10.27 2.74
N TYR A 17 -3.26 10.94 1.59
CA TYR A 17 -4.38 11.42 0.78
C TYR A 17 -5.16 10.30 0.05
N TRP A 18 -4.80 9.03 0.24
CA TRP A 18 -5.73 7.94 -0.07
C TRP A 18 -6.99 7.99 0.81
N LEU A 19 -6.93 8.57 2.02
CA LEU A 19 -8.08 8.66 2.93
C LEU A 19 -9.23 9.54 2.40
N ILE A 20 -8.94 10.52 1.54
CA ILE A 20 -9.96 11.35 0.90
C ILE A 20 -10.58 10.71 -0.35
N LYS A 21 -10.03 9.58 -0.81
CA LYS A 21 -10.54 8.88 -2.00
C LYS A 21 -11.81 8.09 -1.65
N PRO A 22 -12.72 7.87 -2.61
CA PRO A 22 -13.91 7.08 -2.39
C PRO A 22 -13.61 5.67 -1.88
N ARG A 23 -14.49 5.17 -0.99
CA ARG A 23 -14.47 3.78 -0.49
C ARG A 23 -14.38 2.73 -1.61
N SER A 24 -14.90 3.01 -2.79
CA SER A 24 -14.86 2.10 -3.95
C SER A 24 -13.45 1.80 -4.46
N LEU A 25 -12.44 2.60 -4.09
CA LEU A 25 -11.03 2.35 -4.40
C LEU A 25 -10.33 1.51 -3.34
N VAL A 26 -10.95 1.29 -2.18
CA VAL A 26 -10.38 0.45 -1.11
C VAL A 26 -10.47 -1.02 -1.54
N ARG A 27 -9.31 -1.68 -1.64
CA ARG A 27 -9.21 -3.09 -2.06
C ARG A 27 -9.31 -4.08 -0.89
N GLY A 28 -9.08 -3.61 0.33
CA GLY A 28 -9.18 -4.37 1.57
C GLY A 28 -9.03 -3.45 2.78
N SER A 29 -9.52 -3.91 3.93
CA SER A 29 -9.38 -3.24 5.22
C SER A 29 -9.11 -4.29 6.29
N TRP A 30 -8.30 -3.92 7.28
CA TRP A 30 -7.88 -4.81 8.36
C TRP A 30 -7.88 -4.04 9.68
N GLU A 31 -8.21 -4.74 10.76
CA GLU A 31 -8.18 -4.18 12.11
C GLU A 31 -6.76 -4.22 12.70
N GLU A 32 -5.96 -5.22 12.30
CA GLU A 32 -4.63 -5.46 12.86
C GLU A 32 -3.52 -5.21 11.84
N ALA A 33 -2.48 -4.47 12.24
CA ALA A 33 -1.33 -4.14 11.39
C ALA A 33 -0.65 -5.39 10.78
N LYS A 34 -0.58 -6.49 11.55
CA LYS A 34 -0.03 -7.78 11.09
C LYS A 34 -0.84 -8.42 9.97
N GLU A 35 -2.16 -8.23 9.93
CA GLU A 35 -3.04 -8.79 8.91
C GLU A 35 -2.88 -8.04 7.59
N ALA A 36 -2.80 -6.71 7.67
CA ALA A 36 -2.49 -5.87 6.51
C ALA A 36 -1.07 -6.15 5.97
N ALA A 37 -0.09 -6.38 6.84
CA ALA A 37 1.26 -6.77 6.44
C ALA A 37 1.30 -8.18 5.82
N ALA A 38 0.51 -9.13 6.33
CA ALA A 38 0.38 -10.45 5.74
C ALA A 38 -0.21 -10.37 4.32
N TRP A 39 -1.26 -9.58 4.12
CA TRP A 39 -1.82 -9.31 2.79
C TRP A 39 -0.78 -8.70 1.83
N LEU A 40 0.03 -7.75 2.31
CA LEU A 40 1.11 -7.18 1.53
C LEU A 40 2.12 -8.26 1.12
N GLY A 41 2.51 -9.15 2.05
CA GLY A 41 3.41 -10.26 1.77
C GLY A 41 2.87 -11.26 0.76
N GLU A 42 1.60 -11.65 0.88
CA GLU A 42 0.91 -12.53 -0.07
C GLU A 42 0.87 -11.91 -1.47
N THR A 43 0.52 -10.62 -1.56
CA THR A 43 0.50 -9.89 -2.82
C THR A 43 1.91 -9.80 -3.42
N LEU A 44 2.93 -9.47 -2.63
CA LEU A 44 4.31 -9.43 -3.11
C LEU A 44 4.78 -10.80 -3.62
N ALA A 45 4.44 -11.89 -2.92
CA ALA A 45 4.79 -13.24 -3.34
C ALA A 45 4.10 -13.65 -4.65
N GLU A 46 2.83 -13.26 -4.85
CA GLU A 46 2.10 -13.49 -6.10
C GLU A 46 2.80 -12.81 -7.30
N TYR A 47 3.27 -11.58 -7.11
CA TYR A 47 3.92 -10.80 -8.17
C TYR A 47 5.43 -11.04 -8.29
N ALA A 48 6.07 -11.68 -7.30
CA ALA A 48 7.52 -11.86 -7.25
C ALA A 48 8.14 -12.41 -8.54
N PRO A 49 7.57 -13.45 -9.20
CA PRO A 49 8.13 -13.96 -10.46
C PRO A 49 8.18 -12.93 -11.59
N ARG A 50 7.33 -11.90 -11.54
CA ARG A 50 7.16 -10.87 -12.58
C ARG A 50 8.00 -9.61 -12.34
N PHE A 51 8.65 -9.47 -11.18
CA PHE A 51 9.50 -8.30 -10.93
C PHE A 51 10.65 -8.24 -11.92
N ALA A 52 10.97 -7.06 -12.43
CA ALA A 52 12.01 -6.88 -13.45
C ALA A 52 13.43 -7.07 -12.90
N SER A 53 13.63 -6.81 -11.60
CA SER A 53 14.93 -6.83 -10.92
C SER A 53 15.06 -8.09 -10.08
N GLU A 54 16.17 -8.81 -10.19
CA GLU A 54 16.48 -9.95 -9.32
C GLU A 54 16.48 -9.56 -7.84
N ARG A 55 16.97 -8.35 -7.53
CA ARG A 55 16.94 -7.83 -6.16
C ARG A 55 15.53 -7.78 -5.61
N ASP A 56 14.54 -7.37 -6.40
CA ASP A 56 13.15 -7.28 -5.94
C ASP A 56 12.48 -8.64 -5.85
N ARG A 57 13.02 -9.68 -6.51
CA ARG A 57 12.58 -11.08 -6.35
C ARG A 57 13.17 -11.76 -5.12
N ASP A 58 14.16 -11.17 -4.48
CA ASP A 58 14.84 -11.75 -3.31
C ASP A 58 13.83 -11.93 -2.17
N THR A 59 13.58 -13.18 -1.80
CA THR A 59 12.62 -13.55 -0.76
C THR A 59 13.00 -12.99 0.60
N THR A 60 14.29 -12.83 0.89
CA THR A 60 14.78 -12.24 2.14
C THR A 60 14.39 -10.77 2.20
N ARG A 61 14.62 -10.04 1.10
CA ARG A 61 14.22 -8.64 0.96
C ARG A 61 12.70 -8.48 1.07
N LEU A 62 11.92 -9.34 0.42
CA LEU A 62 10.46 -9.28 0.51
C LEU A 62 9.97 -9.50 1.94
N ALA A 63 10.57 -10.45 2.67
CA ALA A 63 10.27 -10.66 4.09
C ALA A 63 10.64 -9.45 4.95
N GLU A 64 11.78 -8.81 4.71
CA GLU A 64 12.18 -7.56 5.39
C GLU A 64 11.20 -6.41 5.15
N LEU A 65 10.71 -6.25 3.92
CA LEU A 65 9.69 -5.25 3.59
C LEU A 65 8.39 -5.50 4.36
N VAL A 66 7.94 -6.76 4.43
CA VAL A 66 6.74 -7.15 5.18
C VAL A 66 6.89 -6.88 6.68
N ASN A 67 8.03 -7.26 7.27
CA ASN A 67 8.29 -7.01 8.68
C ASN A 67 8.33 -5.51 9.00
N THR A 68 9.02 -4.73 8.16
CA THR A 68 9.09 -3.28 8.29
C THR A 68 7.70 -2.64 8.15
N ALA A 69 6.90 -3.12 7.20
CA ALA A 69 5.54 -2.66 7.01
C ALA A 69 4.67 -2.92 8.25
N ALA A 70 4.78 -4.11 8.88
CA ALA A 70 4.04 -4.40 10.10
C ALA A 70 4.37 -3.43 11.24
N GLU A 71 5.65 -3.10 11.43
CA GLU A 71 6.10 -2.13 12.44
C GLU A 71 5.60 -0.71 12.13
N GLN A 72 5.70 -0.29 10.87
CA GLN A 72 5.22 1.02 10.42
C GLN A 72 3.72 1.16 10.62
N LEU A 73 2.92 0.19 10.16
CA LEU A 73 1.47 0.18 10.30
C LEU A 73 1.05 0.16 11.77
N HIS A 74 1.75 -0.61 12.62
CA HIS A 74 1.48 -0.62 14.06
C HIS A 74 1.71 0.75 14.71
N SER A 75 2.66 1.53 14.20
CA SER A 75 2.92 2.90 14.66
C SER A 75 1.95 3.96 14.10
N GLY A 76 0.97 3.56 13.29
CA GLY A 76 0.07 4.48 12.57
C GLY A 76 0.71 5.14 11.35
N ALA A 77 1.83 4.63 10.83
CA ALA A 77 2.44 5.13 9.61
C ALA A 77 1.90 4.38 8.39
N ASP A 78 1.85 5.07 7.25
CA ASP A 78 1.44 4.48 5.98
C ASP A 78 2.60 3.77 5.28
N VAL A 79 2.27 2.74 4.50
CA VAL A 79 3.21 1.99 3.69
C VAL A 79 2.89 2.22 2.22
N SER A 80 3.91 2.52 1.42
CA SER A 80 3.80 2.62 -0.03
C SER A 80 5.02 1.98 -0.69
N HIS A 81 4.77 1.01 -1.57
CA HIS A 81 5.80 0.29 -2.30
C HIS A 81 5.51 0.29 -3.80
N GLY A 82 6.58 0.25 -4.57
CA GLY A 82 6.55 0.41 -6.00
C GLY A 82 7.58 -0.48 -6.68
N PHE A 83 7.12 -1.34 -7.60
CA PHE A 83 7.95 -2.32 -8.28
C PHE A 83 7.74 -2.28 -9.77
N TYR A 84 8.84 -2.24 -10.53
CA TYR A 84 8.77 -2.48 -11.97
C TYR A 84 8.56 -3.96 -12.23
N LEU A 85 7.53 -4.27 -13.01
CA LEU A 85 7.31 -5.61 -13.55
C LEU A 85 7.93 -5.69 -14.94
N GLU A 86 7.65 -6.78 -15.66
CA GLU A 86 7.89 -6.85 -17.10
C GLU A 86 7.32 -5.60 -17.81
N ARG A 87 8.18 -4.90 -18.56
CA ARG A 87 7.82 -3.63 -19.19
C ARG A 87 6.61 -3.80 -20.12
N PRO A 88 5.66 -2.86 -20.12
CA PRO A 88 5.69 -1.54 -19.48
C PRO A 88 5.06 -1.49 -18.07
N SER A 89 4.81 -2.63 -17.43
CA SER A 89 3.96 -2.72 -16.25
C SER A 89 4.66 -2.28 -14.95
N TYR A 90 3.89 -1.68 -14.04
CA TYR A 90 4.34 -1.24 -12.71
C TYR A 90 3.32 -1.64 -11.66
N LEU A 91 3.79 -2.17 -10.54
CA LEU A 91 2.97 -2.50 -9.37
C LEU A 91 3.15 -1.40 -8.34
N SER A 92 2.04 -0.76 -7.93
CA SER A 92 1.99 0.17 -6.80
C SER A 92 1.07 -0.42 -5.73
N LEU A 93 1.59 -0.57 -4.53
CA LEU A 93 0.85 -1.06 -3.36
C LEU A 93 0.92 0.00 -2.27
N ALA A 94 -0.23 0.37 -1.72
CA ALA A 94 -0.30 1.28 -0.60
C ALA A 94 -1.22 0.69 0.48
N VAL A 95 -0.76 0.72 1.73
CA VAL A 95 -1.56 0.39 2.91
C VAL A 95 -1.59 1.63 3.77
N VAL A 96 -2.79 2.16 4.01
CA VAL A 96 -2.98 3.46 4.66
C VAL A 96 -3.71 3.24 5.97
N THR A 97 -3.07 3.67 7.05
CA THR A 97 -3.64 3.66 8.38
C THR A 97 -4.71 4.75 8.48
N CYS A 98 -5.80 4.53 9.20
CA CYS A 98 -6.89 5.51 9.30
C CYS A 98 -7.40 5.74 10.72
N SER A 99 -6.96 4.93 11.70
CA SER A 99 -7.32 5.10 13.11
C SER A 99 -6.29 4.41 14.03
N PRO A 100 -5.23 5.11 14.45
CA PRO A 100 -4.81 6.46 14.02
C PRO A 100 -4.03 6.44 12.69
N ASN A 101 -4.16 7.52 11.90
CA ASN A 101 -3.15 7.89 10.88
C ASN A 101 -2.19 8.91 11.49
N ARG A 102 -0.87 8.66 11.43
CA ARG A 102 0.15 9.54 12.02
C ARG A 102 0.47 10.76 11.15
N ALA A 103 0.32 10.65 9.83
CA ALA A 103 0.69 11.70 8.90
C ALA A 103 -0.36 12.82 8.86
N ILE A 104 -1.64 12.45 8.81
CA ILE A 104 -2.78 13.37 8.74
C ILE A 104 -3.90 12.86 9.67
N PRO A 105 -3.78 13.03 11.01
CA PRO A 105 -4.71 12.48 12.00
C PRO A 105 -6.16 12.98 11.90
N GLU A 106 -6.38 14.11 11.22
CA GLU A 106 -7.70 14.73 11.04
C GLU A 106 -8.56 14.07 9.96
N LEU A 107 -7.99 13.23 9.10
CA LEU A 107 -8.73 12.56 8.03
C LEU A 107 -9.47 11.34 8.58
N ALA A 108 -10.76 11.25 8.22
CA ALA A 108 -11.60 10.13 8.59
C ALA A 108 -11.26 8.86 7.80
N CYS A 109 -11.51 7.70 8.40
CA CYS A 109 -11.38 6.44 7.71
C CYS A 109 -12.48 6.28 6.63
N PRO A 110 -12.14 5.99 5.35
CA PRO A 110 -13.12 5.92 4.27
C PRO A 110 -14.04 4.69 4.35
N VAL A 111 -13.74 3.73 5.22
CA VAL A 111 -14.52 2.48 5.40
C VAL A 111 -15.31 2.42 6.70
N ALA A 112 -15.24 3.46 7.54
CA ALA A 112 -15.99 3.55 8.80
C ALA A 112 -17.51 3.51 8.59
#